data_AF-A0A968KL61-F1
#
_entry.id   AF-A0A968KL61-F1
#
_cell.length_a   1.000
_cell.length_b   1.000
_cell.length_c   1.000
_cell.angle_alpha   90.00
_cell.angle_beta   90.00
_cell.angle_gamma   90.00
#
_symmetry.space_group_name_H-M   'P 1'
#
loop_
_entity.id
_entity.type
_entity.pdbx_description
1 polymer ?
#
loop_
_entity_poly.entity_id
_entity_poly.type
_entity_poly.pdbx_seq_one_letter_code
_entity_poly.pdbx_strand_id
1 'polypeptide(L)'
;SKTRELPVLLSDQIRREIPFLDLLAANLRPLILFGPLILAIMTGLVISQQWDIVLKYLNAVPFNEVDPIFGRDISFYMFSLPMIQ
;
A
#
# COMPACT_ATOMS: atom_id res chain seq x y z
N SER A 1 16.68 -7.66 -47.28
CA SER A 1 17.02 -8.72 -46.31
C SER A 1 17.48 -8.17 -44.94
N LYS A 2 17.87 -6.90 -44.81
CA LYS A 2 18.48 -6.31 -43.58
C LYS A 2 17.53 -6.11 -42.38
N THR A 3 16.22 -6.27 -42.57
CA THR A 3 15.20 -5.96 -41.55
C THR A 3 14.92 -7.11 -40.55
N ARG A 4 15.46 -8.31 -40.80
CA ARG A 4 15.26 -9.49 -39.92
C ARG A 4 16.35 -9.67 -38.85
N GLU A 5 17.50 -9.00 -39.00
CA GLU A 5 18.64 -9.12 -38.08
C GLU A 5 18.65 -8.05 -36.97
N LEU A 6 17.91 -6.95 -37.17
CA LEU A 6 17.72 -5.89 -36.19
C LEU A 6 17.19 -6.35 -34.81
N PRO A 7 16.24 -7.30 -34.67
CA PRO A 7 15.77 -7.72 -33.35
C PRO A 7 16.82 -8.47 -32.53
N VAL A 8 17.70 -9.26 -33.17
CA VAL A 8 18.77 -10.02 -32.48
C VAL A 8 19.90 -9.10 -32.02
N LEU A 9 20.30 -8.15 -32.87
CA LEU A 9 21.37 -7.20 -32.52
C LEU A 9 20.88 -6.20 -31.46
N LEU A 10 19.63 -5.77 -31.54
CA LEU A 10 19.01 -4.92 -30.53
C LEU A 10 18.84 -5.67 -29.20
N SER A 11 18.46 -6.96 -29.20
CA SER A 11 18.31 -7.74 -27.98
C SER A 11 19.65 -7.99 -27.28
N ASP A 12 20.69 -8.34 -28.02
CA ASP A 12 22.00 -8.63 -27.44
C ASP A 12 22.75 -7.36 -27.01
N GLN A 13 22.54 -6.25 -27.72
CA GLN A 13 23.13 -4.96 -27.37
C GLN A 13 22.41 -4.33 -26.15
N ILE A 14 21.07 -4.29 -26.14
CA ILE A 14 20.29 -3.80 -24.98
C ILE A 14 20.55 -4.66 -23.73
N ARG A 15 20.61 -5.99 -23.89
CA ARG A 15 20.93 -6.93 -22.79
C ARG A 15 22.31 -6.64 -22.18
N ARG A 16 23.29 -6.24 -22.98
CA ARG A 16 24.66 -5.93 -22.54
C ARG A 16 24.78 -4.55 -21.89
N GLU A 17 24.04 -3.57 -22.41
CA GLU A 17 24.02 -2.21 -21.89
C GLU A 17 23.26 -2.11 -20.56
N ILE A 18 22.31 -3.03 -20.33
CA ILE A 18 21.37 -2.96 -19.21
C ILE A 18 21.34 -4.29 -18.42
N PRO A 19 22.39 -4.59 -17.64
CA PRO A 19 22.49 -5.85 -16.90
C PRO A 19 21.40 -6.03 -15.82
N PHE A 20 20.71 -4.95 -15.41
CA PHE A 20 19.64 -5.05 -14.42
C PHE A 20 18.43 -5.84 -14.91
N LEU A 21 18.16 -5.84 -16.22
CA LEU A 21 17.00 -6.54 -16.79
C LEU A 21 17.14 -8.05 -16.63
N ASP A 22 18.37 -8.55 -16.74
CA ASP A 22 18.68 -9.96 -16.52
C ASP A 22 18.59 -10.35 -15.05
N LEU A 23 19.01 -9.47 -14.15
CA LEU A 23 18.85 -9.67 -12.70
C LEU A 23 17.37 -9.70 -12.31
N LEU A 24 16.57 -8.80 -12.90
CA LEU A 24 15.13 -8.74 -12.68
C LEU A 24 14.43 -9.99 -13.27
N ALA A 25 14.80 -10.41 -14.48
CA ALA A 25 14.26 -11.59 -15.12
C ALA A 25 14.64 -12.90 -14.39
N ALA A 26 15.89 -13.02 -13.92
CA ALA A 26 16.37 -14.16 -13.17
C ALA A 26 15.66 -14.32 -11.81
N ASN A 27 15.27 -13.20 -11.18
CA ASN A 27 14.62 -13.19 -9.87
C ASN A 27 13.13 -12.83 -9.93
N LEU A 28 12.51 -12.86 -11.11
CA LEU A 28 11.13 -12.39 -11.31
C LEU A 28 10.11 -13.26 -10.54
N ARG A 29 10.30 -14.58 -10.56
CA ARG A 29 9.40 -15.53 -9.88
C ARG A 29 9.31 -15.31 -8.36
N PRO A 30 10.42 -15.31 -7.60
CA PRO A 30 10.34 -15.03 -6.16
C PRO A 30 9.88 -13.59 -5.88
N LEU A 31 10.25 -12.61 -6.72
CA LEU A 31 9.80 -11.23 -6.54
C LEU A 31 8.28 -11.10 -6.63
N ILE A 32 7.64 -11.78 -7.57
CA ILE A 32 6.17 -11.77 -7.72
C ILE A 32 5.49 -12.52 -6.56
N LEU A 33 6.11 -13.59 -6.04
CA LEU A 33 5.55 -14.37 -4.94
C LEU A 33 5.69 -13.67 -3.58
N PHE A 34 6.88 -13.13 -3.29
CA PHE A 34 7.21 -12.57 -1.97
C PHE A 34 7.09 -11.05 -1.90
N GLY A 35 7.17 -10.34 -3.03
CA GLY A 35 7.03 -8.88 -3.08
C GLY A 35 5.72 -8.40 -2.46
N PRO A 36 4.55 -8.92 -2.88
CA PRO A 36 3.26 -8.56 -2.29
C PRO A 36 3.16 -8.91 -0.81
N LEU A 37 3.77 -10.04 -0.39
CA LEU A 37 3.78 -10.46 1.02
C LEU A 37 4.54 -9.45 1.89
N ILE A 38 5.72 -9.02 1.45
CA ILE A 38 6.53 -8.03 2.17
C ILE A 38 5.77 -6.70 2.26
N LEU A 39 5.19 -6.25 1.15
CA LEU A 39 4.38 -5.04 1.13
C LEU A 39 3.18 -5.14 2.07
N ALA A 40 2.45 -6.26 2.04
CA ALA A 40 1.32 -6.50 2.92
C ALA A 40 1.71 -6.49 4.40
N ILE A 41 2.84 -7.10 4.76
CA ILE A 41 3.36 -7.09 6.14
C ILE A 41 3.73 -5.66 6.56
N MET A 42 4.47 -4.92 5.72
CA MET A 42 4.85 -3.55 6.04
C MET A 42 3.63 -2.64 6.23
N THR A 43 2.70 -2.67 5.27
CA THR A 43 1.47 -1.87 5.35
C THR A 43 0.59 -2.31 6.50
N GLY A 44 0.45 -3.62 6.73
CA GLY A 44 -0.29 -4.19 7.85
C GLY A 44 0.27 -3.76 9.20
N LEU A 45 1.60 -3.77 9.37
CA LEU A 45 2.27 -3.30 10.59
C LEU A 45 1.99 -1.82 10.86
N VAL A 46 2.01 -0.97 9.83
CA VAL A 46 1.69 0.46 9.97
C VAL A 46 0.23 0.65 10.37
N ILE A 47 -0.71 0.00 9.67
CA ILE A 47 -2.15 0.12 9.94
C ILE A 47 -2.50 -0.47 11.33
N SER A 48 -1.84 -1.54 11.75
CA SER A 48 -2.12 -2.21 13.03
C SER A 48 -1.93 -1.30 14.25
N GLN A 49 -1.08 -0.27 14.14
CA GLN A 49 -0.87 0.71 15.22
C GLN A 49 -2.12 1.55 15.51
N GLN A 50 -3.06 1.61 14.56
CA GLN A 50 -4.31 2.37 14.68
C GLN A 50 -5.51 1.47 14.97
N TRP A 51 -5.30 0.20 15.32
CA TRP A 51 -6.39 -0.74 15.56
C TRP A 51 -7.32 -0.29 16.70
N ASP A 52 -6.79 0.40 17.72
CA ASP A 52 -7.58 0.99 18.79
C ASP A 52 -8.57 2.06 18.30
N ILE A 53 -8.20 2.84 17.28
CA ILE A 53 -9.08 3.85 16.66
C ILE A 53 -10.24 3.15 15.95
N VAL A 54 -9.93 2.10 15.19
CA VAL A 54 -10.95 1.27 14.50
C VAL A 54 -11.92 0.66 15.51
N LEU A 55 -11.40 0.08 16.60
CA LEU A 55 -12.24 -0.51 17.64
C LEU A 55 -13.12 0.53 18.34
N LYS A 56 -12.57 1.72 18.64
CA LYS A 56 -13.31 2.85 19.20
C LYS A 56 -14.43 3.32 18.27
N TYR A 57 -14.16 3.40 16.97
CA TYR A 57 -15.15 3.76 15.96
C TYR A 57 -16.29 2.74 15.87
N LEU A 58 -15.95 1.45 15.81
CA LEU A 58 -16.92 0.36 15.68
C LEU A 58 -17.79 0.16 16.93
N ASN A 59 -17.25 0.47 18.12
CA ASN A 59 -17.94 0.32 19.40
C ASN A 59 -18.34 1.68 20.01
N ALA A 60 -18.58 2.69 19.17
CA ALA A 60 -18.98 4.01 19.63
C ALA A 60 -20.32 3.98 20.38
N VAL A 61 -20.40 4.69 21.50
CA VAL A 61 -21.63 4.89 22.28
C VAL A 61 -21.91 6.38 22.46
N PRO A 62 -23.18 6.82 22.43
CA PRO A 62 -23.52 8.23 22.60
C PRO A 62 -23.27 8.70 24.03
N PHE A 63 -22.82 9.95 24.18
CA PHE A 63 -22.75 10.60 25.49
C PHE A 63 -24.10 11.24 25.88
N ASN A 64 -24.99 11.43 24.90
CA ASN A 64 -26.25 12.16 25.05
C ASN A 64 -26.05 13.62 25.50
N GLU A 65 -24.89 14.18 25.16
CA GLU A 65 -24.53 15.56 25.40
C GLU A 65 -24.00 16.15 24.10
N VAL A 66 -24.57 17.28 23.71
CA VAL A 66 -24.32 17.92 22.41
C VAL A 66 -23.47 19.16 22.62
N ASP A 67 -22.38 19.26 21.87
CA ASP A 67 -21.54 20.44 21.83
C ASP A 67 -22.35 21.67 21.33
N PRO A 68 -22.29 22.82 22.05
CA PRO A 68 -23.11 23.99 21.74
C PRO A 68 -22.67 24.77 20.50
N ILE A 69 -21.46 24.54 19.98
CA ILE A 69 -20.90 25.31 18.85
C ILE A 69 -21.28 24.65 17.53
N PHE A 70 -21.08 23.34 17.43
CA PHE A 70 -21.22 22.56 16.20
C PHE A 70 -22.43 21.62 16.20
N GLY A 71 -23.11 21.44 17.34
CA GLY A 71 -24.33 20.63 17.42
C GLY A 71 -24.08 19.13 17.23
N ARG A 72 -22.89 18.63 17.59
CA ARG A 72 -22.53 17.20 17.52
C ARG A 72 -22.48 16.60 18.91
N ASP A 73 -22.94 15.35 19.06
CA ASP A 73 -22.72 14.60 20.30
C ASP A 73 -21.22 14.44 20.57
N ILE A 74 -20.81 14.53 21.83
CA ILE A 74 -19.39 14.41 22.22
C ILE A 74 -18.74 13.12 21.71
N SER A 75 -19.51 12.03 21.58
CA SER A 75 -19.07 10.75 20.98
C SER A 75 -18.43 10.90 19.60
N PHE A 76 -18.86 11.89 18.80
CA PHE A 76 -18.28 12.17 17.49
C PHE A 76 -16.78 12.46 17.59
N TYR A 77 -16.38 13.33 18.52
CA TYR A 77 -14.99 13.77 18.65
C TYR A 77 -14.07 12.69 19.23
N MET A 78 -14.61 11.79 20.05
CA MET A 78 -13.85 10.74 20.71
C MET A 78 -13.71 9.46 19.87
N PHE A 79 -14.73 9.12 19.07
CA PHE A 79 -14.79 7.85 18.35
C PHE A 79 -14.78 8.00 16.83
N SER A 80 -15.43 9.02 16.28
CA SER A 80 -15.57 9.17 14.82
C SER A 80 -14.50 10.04 14.21
N LEU A 81 -14.26 11.23 14.78
CA LEU A 81 -13.29 12.18 14.26
C LEU A 81 -11.87 11.58 14.15
N PRO A 82 -11.36 10.81 15.14
CA PRO A 82 -10.03 10.23 15.03
C PRO A 82 -9.87 9.20 13.90
N MET A 83 -10.97 8.62 13.42
CA MET A 83 -10.98 7.64 12.31
C MET A 83 -10.97 8.30 10.93
N ILE A 84 -11.52 9.51 10.82
CA ILE A 84 -11.71 10.20 9.53
C ILE A 84 -10.74 11.37 9.30
N GLN A 85 -9.91 11.72 10.30
CA GLN A 85 -8.92 12.80 10.23
C GLN A 85 -7.60 12.38 9.59
#